data_AF-A0A7Y0WAG0-F1
#
_entry.id   AF-A0A7Y0WAG0-F1
#
_cell.length_a   1.000
_cell.length_b   1.000
_cell.length_c   1.000
_cell.angle_alpha   90.00
_cell.angle_beta   90.00
_cell.angle_gamma   90.00
#
_symmetry.space_group_name_H-M   'P 1'
#
loop_
_entity.id
_entity.type
_entity.pdbx_description
1 polymer ?
#
loop_
_entity_poly.entity_id
_entity_poly.type
_entity_poly.pdbx_seq_one_letter_code
_entity_poly.pdbx_strand_id
1 'polypeptide(L)'
;MSNAEDALLIEVALRDSRHVGVIMALDRMMLLPVNEEQLQVAMRDLELVKTFINTNLPSGLRESARAMFVEHGRLVANHYRTHLASEV
;
A
#
# COMPACT_ATOMS: atom_id res chain seq x y z
N MET A 1 -11.26 -12.76 -13.97
CA MET A 1 -9.97 -13.34 -13.53
C MET A 1 -10.10 -13.62 -12.04
N SER A 2 -9.37 -14.59 -11.49
CA SER A 2 -9.46 -14.85 -10.04
C SER A 2 -8.75 -13.71 -9.28
N ASN A 3 -9.23 -13.34 -8.09
CA ASN A 3 -8.62 -12.27 -7.28
C ASN A 3 -7.10 -12.47 -7.03
N ALA A 4 -6.63 -13.72 -7.01
CA ALA A 4 -5.21 -14.03 -6.81
C ALA A 4 -4.34 -13.71 -8.03
N GLU A 5 -4.90 -13.85 -9.24
CA GLU A 5 -4.21 -13.55 -10.49
C GLU A 5 -4.03 -12.04 -10.67
N ASP A 6 -5.09 -11.27 -10.36
CA ASP A 6 -5.02 -9.81 -10.35
C ASP A 6 -3.98 -9.30 -9.34
N ALA A 7 -3.95 -9.87 -8.14
CA ALA A 7 -2.98 -9.50 -7.12
C ALA A 7 -1.53 -9.72 -7.58
N LEU A 8 -1.26 -10.85 -8.25
CA LEU A 8 0.05 -11.14 -8.82
C LEU A 8 0.42 -10.15 -9.94
N LEU A 9 -0.52 -9.87 -10.85
CA LEU A 9 -0.29 -8.91 -11.94
C LEU A 9 -0.04 -7.50 -11.43
N ILE A 10 -0.74 -7.10 -10.37
CA ILE A 10 -0.53 -5.81 -9.69
C ILE A 10 0.86 -5.78 -9.05
N GLU A 11 1.25 -6.82 -8.32
CA GLU A 11 2.58 -6.88 -7.70
C GLU A 11 3.69 -6.78 -8.76
N VAL A 12 3.60 -7.56 -9.84
CA VAL A 12 4.55 -7.51 -10.95
C VAL A 12 4.61 -6.10 -11.55
N ALA A 13 3.45 -5.51 -11.86
CA ALA A 13 3.40 -4.16 -12.45
C ALA A 13 4.01 -3.08 -11.55
N LEU A 14 3.86 -3.20 -10.23
CA LEU A 14 4.43 -2.25 -9.27
C LEU A 14 5.95 -2.46 -9.10
N ARG A 15 6.43 -3.71 -9.05
CA ARG A 15 7.87 -4.03 -8.93
C ARG A 15 8.64 -3.71 -10.22
N ASP A 16 8.03 -3.93 -11.38
CA ASP A 16 8.63 -3.64 -12.69
C ASP A 16 8.41 -2.19 -13.17
N SER A 17 7.78 -1.36 -12.35
CA SER A 17 7.45 0.04 -12.67
C SER A 17 8.64 0.93 -13.04
N ARG A 18 9.88 0.49 -12.78
CA ARG A 18 11.11 1.28 -12.82
C ARG A 18 11.05 2.58 -12.01
N HIS A 19 10.05 2.70 -11.13
CA HIS A 19 9.85 3.86 -10.28
C HIS A 19 10.39 3.51 -8.89
N VAL A 20 11.66 3.85 -8.63
CA VAL A 20 12.36 3.49 -7.38
C VAL A 20 11.55 3.84 -6.14
N GLY A 21 10.90 5.01 -6.12
CA GLY A 21 10.04 5.41 -5.00
C GLY A 21 8.87 4.45 -4.72
N VAL A 22 8.24 3.88 -5.76
CA VAL A 22 7.12 2.93 -5.63
C VAL A 22 7.64 1.60 -5.13
N ILE A 23 8.77 1.13 -5.66
CA ILE A 23 9.42 -0.11 -5.22
C ILE A 23 9.79 -0.02 -3.74
N MET A 24 10.46 1.06 -3.33
CA MET A 24 10.83 1.26 -1.92
C MET A 24 9.61 1.42 -1.01
N ALA A 25 8.55 2.08 -1.48
CA ALA A 25 7.30 2.21 -0.73
C ALA A 25 6.63 0.84 -0.51
N LEU A 26 6.64 -0.04 -1.52
CA LEU A 26 6.15 -1.41 -1.38
C LEU A 26 6.90 -2.20 -0.31
N ASP A 27 8.23 -2.14 -0.32
CA ASP A 27 9.03 -2.86 0.67
C ASP A 27 8.76 -2.32 2.09
N ARG A 28 8.59 -1.00 2.25
CA ARG A 28 8.26 -0.38 3.55
C ARG A 28 6.85 -0.69 4.03
N MET A 29 5.87 -0.78 3.14
CA MET A 29 4.48 -1.09 3.51
C MET A 29 4.29 -2.52 4.04
N MET A 30 5.29 -3.40 3.95
CA MET A 30 5.29 -4.67 4.66
C MET A 30 5.43 -4.51 6.19
N LEU A 31 5.83 -3.34 6.66
CA LEU A 31 6.04 -3.03 8.07
C LEU A 31 4.87 -2.21 8.60
N LEU A 32 4.38 -2.57 9.79
CA LEU A 32 3.39 -1.77 10.49
C LEU A 32 4.10 -0.66 11.29
N PRO A 33 3.59 0.59 11.27
CA PRO A 33 4.24 1.70 11.95
C PRO A 33 4.05 1.59 13.46
N VAL A 34 5.15 1.69 14.22
CA VAL A 34 5.13 1.64 15.69
C VAL A 34 5.14 3.02 16.35
N ASN A 35 5.32 4.10 15.58
CA ASN A 35 5.31 5.47 16.08
C ASN A 35 4.77 6.46 15.04
N GLU A 36 4.58 7.71 15.44
CA GLU A 36 4.00 8.77 14.59
C GLU A 36 4.85 9.06 13.35
N GLU A 37 6.18 9.09 13.47
CA GLU A 37 7.07 9.33 12.33
C GLU A 37 6.91 8.25 11.26
N GLN A 38 6.87 6.98 11.67
CA GLN A 38 6.64 5.85 10.78
C GLN A 38 5.24 5.86 10.18
N LEU A 39 4.23 6.32 10.92
CA LEU A 39 2.88 6.50 10.38
C LEU A 39 2.89 7.54 9.25
N GLN A 40 3.56 8.68 9.44
CA GLN A 40 3.69 9.71 8.41
C GLN A 40 4.45 9.21 7.18
N VAL A 41 5.44 8.33 7.35
CA VAL A 41 6.10 7.64 6.23
C VAL A 41 5.11 6.71 5.52
N ALA A 42 4.40 5.85 6.26
CA ALA A 42 3.43 4.91 5.69
C ALA A 42 2.31 5.64 4.91
N MET A 43 1.81 6.78 5.41
CA MET A 43 0.81 7.60 4.72
C MET A 43 1.33 8.18 3.39
N ARG A 44 2.59 8.65 3.35
CA ARG A 44 3.22 9.14 2.12
C ARG A 44 3.42 8.02 1.10
N ASP A 45 3.85 6.85 1.58
CA ASP A 45 4.05 5.66 0.74
C ASP A 45 2.73 5.17 0.13
N LEU A 46 1.66 5.14 0.93
CA LEU A 46 0.31 4.83 0.46
C LEU A 46 -0.15 5.79 -0.64
N GLU A 47 0.05 7.10 -0.47
CA GLU A 47 -0.37 8.07 -1.48
C GLU A 47 0.47 7.97 -2.77
N LEU A 48 1.77 7.70 -2.64
CA LEU A 48 2.65 7.48 -3.80
C LEU A 48 2.17 6.28 -4.63
N VAL A 49 1.93 5.14 -3.98
CA VAL A 49 1.52 3.94 -4.72
C VAL A 49 0.09 4.05 -5.25
N LYS A 50 -0.83 4.69 -4.52
CA LYS A 50 -2.17 5.05 -5.02
C LYS A 50 -2.08 5.93 -6.27
N THR A 51 -1.20 6.92 -6.28
CA THR A 51 -1.00 7.79 -7.45
C THR A 51 -0.48 6.99 -8.63
N PHE A 52 0.49 6.10 -8.40
CA PHE A 52 1.02 5.22 -9.44
C PHE A 52 -0.07 4.29 -10.02
N ILE A 53 -0.86 3.62 -9.17
CA ILE A 53 -1.97 2.75 -9.57
C ILE A 53 -2.95 3.50 -10.47
N ASN A 54 -3.35 4.71 -10.08
CA ASN A 54 -4.33 5.49 -10.83
C ASN A 54 -3.82 5.96 -12.20
N THR A 55 -2.50 6.15 -12.34
CA THR A 55 -1.89 6.72 -13.55
C THR A 55 -1.33 5.66 -14.50
N ASN A 56 -0.86 4.51 -13.99
CA ASN A 56 -0.10 3.53 -14.78
C ASN A 56 -0.78 2.18 -14.96
N LEU A 57 -1.74 1.79 -14.10
CA LEU A 57 -2.40 0.49 -14.24
C LEU A 57 -3.58 0.54 -15.23
N PRO A 58 -3.79 -0.52 -16.03
CA PRO A 58 -4.99 -0.66 -16.86
C PRO A 58 -6.25 -0.70 -15.98
N SER A 59 -7.39 -0.27 -16.54
CA SER A 59 -8.65 -0.13 -15.80
C SER A 59 -9.09 -1.41 -15.08
N GLY A 60 -8.89 -2.58 -15.69
CA GLY A 60 -9.23 -3.86 -15.09
C GLY A 60 -8.46 -4.18 -13.80
N LEU A 61 -7.20 -3.72 -13.68
CA LEU A 61 -6.38 -3.94 -12.48
C LEU A 61 -6.55 -2.83 -11.44
N ARG A 62 -7.01 -1.64 -11.84
CA ARG A 62 -7.14 -0.49 -10.94
C ARG A 62 -8.15 -0.71 -9.82
N GLU A 63 -9.27 -1.39 -10.10
CA GLU A 63 -10.29 -1.66 -9.08
C GLU A 63 -9.77 -2.64 -8.02
N SER A 64 -9.19 -3.76 -8.47
CA SER A 64 -8.54 -4.75 -7.60
C SER A 64 -7.42 -4.11 -6.76
N ALA A 65 -6.56 -3.30 -7.38
CA ALA A 65 -5.48 -2.60 -6.69
C ALA A 65 -5.99 -1.59 -5.65
N ARG A 66 -7.05 -0.84 -5.95
CA ARG A 66 -7.69 0.07 -4.98
C ARG A 66 -8.25 -0.69 -3.79
N ALA A 67 -8.93 -1.81 -4.02
CA ALA A 67 -9.49 -2.63 -2.93
C ALA A 67 -8.38 -3.13 -2.00
N MET A 68 -7.28 -3.66 -2.56
CA MET A 68 -6.11 -4.11 -1.79
C MET A 68 -5.49 -2.98 -0.96
N PHE A 69 -5.30 -1.80 -1.56
CA PHE A 69 -4.67 -0.66 -0.89
C PHE A 69 -5.56 -0.03 0.20
N VAL A 70 -6.87 0.04 -0.02
CA VAL A 70 -7.82 0.51 0.99
C VAL A 70 -7.81 -0.43 2.20
N GLU A 71 -7.78 -1.74 1.97
CA GLU A 71 -7.71 -2.71 3.06
C GLU A 71 -6.40 -2.60 3.84
N HIS A 72 -5.28 -2.44 3.14
CA HIS A 72 -4.00 -2.21 3.79
C HIS A 72 -4.01 -0.91 4.63
N GLY A 73 -4.56 0.19 4.11
CA GLY A 73 -4.70 1.44 4.87
C GLY A 73 -5.55 1.28 6.13
N ARG A 74 -6.59 0.44 6.10
CA ARG A 74 -7.38 0.10 7.31
C ARG A 74 -6.55 -0.68 8.33
N LEU A 75 -5.73 -1.61 7.88
CA LEU A 75 -4.83 -2.37 8.77
C LEU A 75 -3.83 -1.44 9.47
N VAL A 76 -3.21 -0.52 8.73
CA VAL A 76 -2.29 0.48 9.29
C VAL A 76 -3.01 1.37 10.32
N ALA A 77 -4.18 1.90 9.97
CA ALA A 77 -4.95 2.76 10.87
C ALA A 77 -5.44 2.02 12.13
N ASN A 78 -5.86 0.76 12.00
CA ASN A 78 -6.26 -0.06 13.13
C ASN A 78 -5.07 -0.40 14.02
N HIS A 79 -3.94 -0.81 13.44
CA HIS A 79 -2.71 -1.10 14.19
C HIS A 79 -2.29 0.10 15.02
N TYR A 80 -2.21 1.29 14.41
CA TYR A 80 -1.83 2.50 15.11
C TYR A 80 -2.79 2.87 16.25
N ARG A 81 -4.11 2.74 16.03
CA ARG A 81 -5.12 2.98 17.08
C ARG A 81 -4.97 2.02 18.26
N THR A 82 -4.70 0.74 17.99
CA THR A 82 -4.53 -0.26 19.04
C THR A 82 -3.19 -0.11 19.76
N HIS A 83 -2.11 0.23 19.06
CA HIS A 83 -0.79 0.38 19.66
C HIS A 83 -0.70 1.59 20.60
N LEU A 84 -1.28 2.73 20.21
CA LEU A 84 -1.39 3.91 21.09
C LEU A 84 -2.30 3.67 22.30
N ALA A 85 -3.34 2.83 22.17
CA ALA A 85 -4.20 2.49 23.29
C ALA A 85 -3.51 1.59 24.33
N SER A 86 -2.39 0.96 23.98
CA SER A 86 -1.58 0.12 24.87
C SER A 86 -0.37 0.83 25.51
N GLU A 87 -0.05 2.05 25.07
CA GLU A 87 1.03 2.88 25.63
C GLU A 87 0.52 3.96 26.61
N VAL A 88 -0.79 3.96 26.92
CA VAL A 88 -1.46 4.81 27.93
C VAL A 88 -1.91 3.97 29.10
#